data_AF-A0A377WP51-F1
#
_entry.id   AF-A0A377WP51-F1
#
_cell.length_a   1.000
_cell.length_b   1.000
_cell.length_c   1.000
_cell.angle_alpha   90.00
_cell.angle_beta   90.00
_cell.angle_gamma   90.00
#
_symmetry.space_group_name_H-M   'P 1'
#
loop_
_entity.id
_entity.type
_entity.pdbx_description
1 polymer ?
#
loop_
_entity_poly.entity_id
_entity_poly.type
_entity_poly.pdbx_seq_one_letter_code
_entity_poly.pdbx_strand_id
1 'polypeptide(L)'
;MPVSPGDRRFSQLPLAQHPQITVVDGGAERADSVLAGLQALPEAQWVLVHDAARPCLHQDDLSRLLSLCETSRVGGILAAPVRDTMKRAEPGKTAIAHTVDRNDLWHALTPQFFPSRAAGGLPHSRAKRGSHYHR
;
A
#
# COMPACT_ATOMS: atom_id res chain seq x y z
N MET A 1 8.59 2.85 -11.08
CA MET A 1 8.93 3.25 -9.70
C MET A 1 8.74 4.75 -9.59
N PRO A 2 7.70 5.20 -8.88
CA PRO A 2 7.50 6.62 -8.59
C PRO A 2 8.59 7.14 -7.65
N VAL A 3 9.20 8.28 -7.95
CA VAL A 3 10.15 9.00 -7.09
C VAL A 3 9.65 10.41 -6.83
N SER A 4 10.07 11.05 -5.73
CA SER A 4 9.71 12.44 -5.50
C SER A 4 10.21 13.32 -6.65
N PRO A 5 9.40 14.26 -7.17
CA PRO A 5 9.84 15.17 -8.21
C PRO A 5 11.12 15.91 -7.81
N GLY A 6 12.14 15.83 -8.66
CA GLY A 6 13.45 16.44 -8.39
C GLY A 6 14.36 15.65 -7.43
N ASP A 7 14.02 14.41 -7.06
CA ASP A 7 14.93 13.52 -6.32
C ASP A 7 16.21 13.27 -7.14
N ARG A 8 17.33 13.83 -6.66
CA ARG A 8 18.66 13.65 -7.27
C ARG A 8 19.43 12.48 -6.69
N ARG A 9 18.97 11.88 -5.58
CA ARG A 9 19.64 10.75 -4.94
C ARG A 9 19.35 9.47 -5.69
N PHE A 10 18.09 9.22 -6.08
CA PHE A 10 17.75 8.00 -6.78
C PHE A 10 18.55 7.83 -8.08
N SER A 11 18.67 8.89 -8.88
CA SER A 11 19.39 8.86 -10.17
C SER A 11 20.90 8.57 -10.04
N GLN A 12 21.47 8.70 -8.84
CA GLN A 12 22.87 8.37 -8.56
C GLN A 12 23.07 6.90 -8.16
N LEU A 13 21.99 6.16 -7.87
CA LEU A 13 22.08 4.75 -7.50
C LEU A 13 22.29 3.88 -8.74
N PRO A 14 23.11 2.81 -8.67
CA PRO A 14 23.25 1.85 -9.78
C PRO A 14 21.91 1.28 -10.24
N LEU A 15 20.99 1.12 -9.30
CA LEU A 15 19.63 0.61 -9.55
C LEU A 15 18.84 1.49 -10.53
N ALA A 16 19.11 2.79 -10.61
CA ALA A 16 18.41 3.69 -11.52
C ALA A 16 18.67 3.39 -13.01
N GLN A 17 19.75 2.67 -13.31
CA GLN A 17 20.11 2.26 -14.67
C GLN A 17 19.67 0.82 -14.99
N HIS A 18 19.00 0.15 -14.05
CA HIS A 18 18.61 -1.24 -14.25
C HIS A 18 17.53 -1.36 -15.34
N PRO A 19 17.67 -2.26 -16.34
CA PRO A 19 16.77 -2.31 -17.50
C PRO A 19 15.32 -2.66 -17.15
N GLN A 20 15.08 -3.27 -15.99
CA GLN A 20 13.73 -3.59 -15.50
C GLN A 20 13.07 -2.46 -14.69
N ILE A 21 13.73 -1.31 -14.55
CA ILE A 21 13.26 -0.19 -13.74
C ILE A 21 12.92 0.99 -14.62
N THR A 22 11.62 1.24 -14.75
CA THR A 22 11.09 2.49 -15.29
C THR A 22 10.84 3.44 -14.13
N VAL A 23 11.33 4.68 -14.21
CA VAL A 23 11.11 5.72 -13.19
C VAL A 23 10.03 6.69 -13.68
N VAL A 24 9.18 7.13 -12.76
CA VAL A 24 8.19 8.19 -13.02
C VAL A 24 8.19 9.18 -11.86
N ASP A 25 7.71 10.39 -12.12
CA ASP A 25 7.44 11.33 -11.05
C ASP A 25 6.25 10.84 -10.19
N GLY A 26 6.46 10.83 -8.88
CA GLY A 26 5.40 10.59 -7.89
C GLY A 26 4.50 11.81 -7.71
N GLY A 27 3.38 11.61 -7.02
CA GLY A 27 2.42 12.67 -6.71
C GLY A 27 2.52 13.16 -5.26
N ALA A 28 1.54 14.00 -4.86
CA ALA A 28 1.50 14.62 -3.54
C ALA A 28 1.24 13.60 -2.41
N GLU A 29 0.38 12.62 -2.68
CA GLU A 29 0.09 11.52 -1.77
C GLU A 29 0.65 10.18 -2.30
N ARG A 30 0.67 9.18 -1.41
CA ARG A 30 1.03 7.80 -1.78
C ARG A 30 0.13 7.27 -2.91
N ALA A 31 -1.16 7.59 -2.88
CA ALA A 31 -2.12 7.14 -3.87
C ALA A 31 -1.81 7.67 -5.28
N ASP A 32 -1.48 8.95 -5.37
CA ASP A 32 -1.12 9.60 -6.63
C ASP A 32 0.15 8.98 -7.22
N SER A 33 1.12 8.68 -6.36
CA SER A 33 2.37 8.01 -6.76
C SER A 33 2.11 6.60 -7.30
N VAL A 34 1.27 5.80 -6.62
CA VAL A 34 0.87 4.47 -7.10
C VAL A 34 0.19 4.59 -8.47
N LEU A 35 -0.73 5.54 -8.64
CA LEU A 35 -1.42 5.76 -9.91
C LEU A 35 -0.45 6.13 -11.05
N ALA A 36 0.49 7.04 -10.81
CA ALA A 36 1.51 7.40 -11.79
C ALA A 36 2.35 6.17 -12.21
N GLY A 37 2.71 5.32 -11.23
CA GLY A 37 3.37 4.05 -11.50
C GLY A 37 2.55 3.12 -12.38
N LEU A 38 1.27 2.94 -12.05
CA LEU A 38 0.34 2.08 -12.81
C LEU A 38 0.16 2.55 -14.26
N GLN A 39 0.08 3.87 -14.48
CA GLN A 39 -0.09 4.45 -15.82
C GLN A 39 1.12 4.24 -16.73
N ALA A 40 2.31 4.04 -16.15
CA ALA A 40 3.54 3.80 -16.91
C ALA A 40 3.88 2.31 -17.07
N LEU A 41 3.09 1.40 -16.49
CA LEU A 41 3.28 -0.02 -16.69
C LEU A 41 2.86 -0.42 -18.10
N PRO A 42 3.57 -1.36 -18.75
CA PRO A 42 3.03 -2.06 -19.90
C PRO A 42 1.78 -2.86 -19.48
N GLU A 43 1.00 -3.29 -20.47
CA GLU A 43 -0.14 -4.16 -20.24
C GLU A 43 0.26 -5.39 -19.42
N ALA A 44 -0.33 -5.52 -18.24
CA ALA A 44 -0.09 -6.59 -17.29
C ALA A 44 -1.44 -7.07 -16.74
N GLN A 45 -1.59 -8.37 -16.49
CA GLN A 45 -2.82 -8.90 -15.90
C GLN A 45 -2.92 -8.63 -14.41
N TRP A 46 -1.77 -8.61 -13.73
CA TRP A 46 -1.63 -8.49 -12.29
C TRP A 46 -0.55 -7.47 -11.95
N VAL A 47 -0.75 -6.73 -10.86
CA VAL A 47 0.18 -5.73 -10.36
C VAL A 47 0.46 -5.96 -8.89
N LEU A 48 1.73 -5.80 -8.54
CA LEU A 48 2.23 -5.82 -7.17
C LEU A 48 2.68 -4.41 -6.77
N VAL A 49 2.08 -3.86 -5.71
CA VAL A 49 2.46 -2.57 -5.13
C VAL A 49 3.21 -2.82 -3.83
N HIS A 50 4.47 -2.39 -3.76
CA HIS A 50 5.33 -2.54 -2.59
C HIS A 50 5.86 -1.20 -2.11
N ASP A 51 5.93 -1.00 -0.80
CA ASP A 51 6.51 0.23 -0.25
C ASP A 51 8.04 0.12 -0.25
N ALA A 52 8.73 1.11 -0.84
CA ALA A 52 10.19 1.14 -0.87
C ALA A 52 10.84 1.14 0.52
N ALA A 53 10.13 1.65 1.54
CA ALA A 53 10.59 1.70 2.94
C ALA A 53 10.53 0.34 3.67
N ARG A 54 10.14 -0.76 3.00
CA ARG A 54 10.04 -2.11 3.58
C ARG A 54 11.01 -3.09 2.90
N PRO A 55 12.32 -2.98 3.15
CA PRO A 55 13.33 -3.82 2.48
C PRO A 55 13.34 -5.28 2.97
N CYS A 56 12.73 -5.58 4.12
CA CYS A 56 12.80 -6.89 4.77
C CYS A 56 11.67 -7.85 4.34
N LEU A 57 11.34 -7.90 3.05
CA LEU A 57 10.35 -8.85 2.52
C LEU A 57 10.96 -10.24 2.40
N HIS A 58 10.35 -11.25 3.03
CA HIS A 58 10.78 -12.64 2.88
C HIS A 58 10.26 -13.25 1.58
N GLN A 59 11.04 -14.12 0.95
CA GLN A 59 10.68 -14.71 -0.34
C GLN A 59 9.47 -15.64 -0.24
N ASP A 60 9.32 -16.37 0.87
CA ASP A 60 8.16 -17.25 1.09
C ASP A 60 6.85 -16.47 1.20
N ASP A 61 6.88 -15.28 1.81
CA ASP A 61 5.71 -14.41 1.90
C ASP A 61 5.31 -13.90 0.51
N LEU A 62 6.29 -13.51 -0.30
CA LEU A 62 6.07 -13.09 -1.67
C LEU A 62 5.49 -14.22 -2.52
N SER A 63 6.07 -15.42 -2.46
CA SER A 63 5.59 -16.59 -3.22
C SER A 63 4.14 -16.94 -2.88
N ARG A 64 3.79 -16.96 -1.58
CA ARG A 64 2.41 -17.21 -1.13
C ARG A 64 1.44 -16.12 -1.56
N LEU A 65 1.89 -14.87 -1.63
CA LEU A 65 1.04 -13.78 -2.13
C LEU A 65 0.81 -13.91 -3.64
N LEU A 66 1.85 -14.26 -4.40
CA LEU A 66 1.77 -14.39 -5.86
C LEU A 66 0.86 -15.54 -6.30
N SER A 67 0.77 -16.64 -5.54
CA SER A 67 -0.16 -17.75 -5.84
C SER A 67 -1.64 -17.35 -5.81
N LEU A 68 -1.97 -16.13 -5.34
CA LEU A 68 -3.33 -15.59 -5.45
C LEU A 68 -3.77 -15.39 -6.91
N CYS A 69 -2.85 -15.27 -7.88
CA CYS A 69 -3.24 -15.16 -9.28
C CYS A 69 -3.94 -16.41 -9.81
N GLU A 70 -3.68 -17.57 -9.20
CA GLU A 70 -4.27 -18.86 -9.57
C GLU A 70 -5.62 -19.11 -8.88
N THR A 71 -5.81 -18.49 -7.71
CA THR A 71 -6.89 -18.87 -6.76
C THR A 71 -7.87 -17.74 -6.47
N SER A 72 -7.51 -16.48 -6.76
CA SER A 72 -8.33 -15.30 -6.47
C SER A 72 -8.54 -14.46 -7.73
N ARG A 73 -9.78 -13.99 -7.92
CA ARG A 73 -10.11 -12.99 -8.97
C ARG A 73 -9.99 -11.55 -8.49
N VAL A 74 -9.82 -11.35 -7.17
CA VAL A 74 -9.80 -10.04 -6.53
C VAL A 74 -8.38 -9.64 -6.17
N GLY A 75 -7.54 -10.58 -5.74
CA GLY A 75 -6.20 -10.33 -5.20
C GLY A 75 -6.14 -10.38 -3.67
N GLY A 76 -5.11 -9.77 -3.08
CA GLY A 76 -4.88 -9.78 -1.65
C GLY A 76 -3.64 -9.00 -1.22
N ILE A 77 -3.38 -8.97 0.08
CA ILE A 77 -2.25 -8.25 0.69
C ILE A 77 -1.52 -9.15 1.68
N LEU A 78 -0.26 -8.85 1.97
CA LEU A 78 0.34 -9.33 3.21
C LEU A 78 -0.30 -8.62 4.41
N ALA A 79 -0.50 -9.38 5.49
CA ALA A 79 -1.03 -8.86 6.73
C ALA A 79 -0.52 -9.67 7.93
N ALA A 80 -0.48 -9.03 9.10
CA ALA A 80 -0.14 -9.69 10.36
C ALA A 80 -1.21 -9.39 11.43
N PRO A 81 -1.60 -10.35 12.29
CA PRO A 81 -2.57 -10.10 13.35
C PRO A 81 -2.11 -9.00 14.32
N VAL A 82 -3.04 -8.18 14.79
CA VAL A 82 -2.75 -7.16 15.81
C VAL A 82 -2.40 -7.85 17.14
N ARG A 83 -1.27 -7.45 17.73
CA ARG A 83 -0.80 -8.00 19.01
C ARG A 83 -1.09 -7.10 20.20
N ASP A 84 -0.99 -5.79 20.03
CA ASP A 84 -1.20 -4.86 21.14
C ASP A 84 -2.68 -4.64 21.46
N THR A 85 -2.95 -4.14 22.66
CA THR A 85 -4.29 -3.69 23.01
C THR A 85 -4.58 -2.38 22.29
N MET A 86 -5.61 -2.37 21.45
CA MET A 86 -6.00 -1.19 20.68
C MET A 86 -6.95 -0.30 21.47
N LYS A 87 -6.72 1.01 21.46
CA LYS A 87 -7.61 2.00 22.08
C LYS A 87 -8.15 2.94 21.02
N ARG A 88 -9.43 3.28 21.12
CA ARG A 88 -10.04 4.36 20.34
C ARG A 88 -10.06 5.63 21.16
N ALA A 89 -9.61 6.74 20.58
CA ALA A 89 -9.68 8.05 21.22
C ALA A 89 -11.09 8.65 21.14
N GLU A 90 -11.42 9.55 22.07
CA GLU A 90 -12.58 10.42 21.95
C GLU A 90 -12.42 11.38 20.74
N PRO A 91 -13.51 11.75 20.06
CA PRO A 91 -13.45 12.71 18.96
C PRO A 91 -12.79 14.03 19.40
N GLY A 92 -11.69 14.39 18.72
CA GLY A 92 -10.99 15.65 18.94
C GLY A 92 -10.18 15.75 20.24
N LYS A 93 -10.01 14.66 20.99
CA LYS A 93 -9.29 14.67 22.27
C LYS A 93 -8.28 13.54 22.37
N THR A 94 -7.23 13.78 23.14
CA THR A 94 -6.20 12.77 23.47
C THR A 94 -6.61 11.97 24.73
N ALA A 95 -7.84 11.47 24.76
CA ALA A 95 -8.40 10.67 25.85
C ALA A 95 -8.97 9.35 25.30
N ILE A 96 -8.86 8.26 26.06
CA ILE A 96 -9.36 6.94 25.65
C ILE A 96 -10.89 6.91 25.76
N ALA A 97 -11.58 6.62 24.65
CA ALA A 97 -13.01 6.35 24.65
C ALA A 97 -13.30 4.89 25.06
N HIS A 98 -12.65 3.92 24.42
CA HIS A 98 -12.79 2.49 24.76
C HIS A 98 -11.65 1.64 24.17
N THR A 99 -11.53 0.40 24.66
CA THR A 99 -10.71 -0.64 24.05
C THR A 99 -11.41 -1.20 22.81
N VAL A 100 -10.65 -1.35 21.71
CA VAL A 100 -11.13 -2.02 20.50
C VAL A 100 -10.74 -3.49 20.59
N ASP A 101 -11.68 -4.41 20.34
CA ASP A 101 -11.36 -5.83 20.22
C ASP A 101 -10.38 -6.03 19.06
N ARG A 102 -9.27 -6.70 19.34
CA ARG A 102 -8.20 -6.97 18.38
C ARG A 102 -8.44 -8.26 17.58
N ASN A 103 -9.40 -9.08 18.00
CA ASN A 103 -9.77 -10.28 17.25
C ASN A 103 -10.15 -9.87 15.81
N ASP A 104 -9.60 -10.62 14.84
CA ASP A 104 -9.78 -10.37 13.41
C ASP A 104 -9.30 -8.98 12.92
N LEU A 105 -8.53 -8.24 13.73
CA LEU A 105 -7.82 -7.06 13.28
C LEU A 105 -6.40 -7.41 12.84
N TRP A 106 -6.02 -6.84 11.69
CA TRP A 106 -4.74 -7.10 11.06
C TRP A 106 -4.04 -5.80 10.72
N HIS A 107 -2.72 -5.78 10.91
CA HIS A 107 -1.85 -4.80 10.29
C HIS A 107 -1.77 -5.10 8.80
N ALA A 108 -2.30 -4.20 7.98
CA ALA A 108 -2.06 -4.22 6.54
C ALA A 108 -0.57 -3.96 6.27
N LEU A 109 0.04 -4.82 5.47
CA LEU A 109 1.43 -4.72 5.05
C LEU A 109 1.48 -4.57 3.52
N THR A 110 2.70 -4.45 2.99
CA THR A 110 2.98 -4.53 1.56
C THR A 110 4.06 -5.60 1.36
N PRO A 111 4.05 -6.34 0.24
CA PRO A 111 3.33 -6.03 -1.00
C PRO A 111 1.81 -6.25 -0.98
N GLN A 112 1.12 -5.57 -1.89
CA GLN A 112 -0.30 -5.76 -2.18
C GLN A 112 -0.46 -6.16 -3.65
N PHE A 113 -1.22 -7.22 -3.92
CA PHE A 113 -1.25 -7.89 -5.22
C PHE A 113 -2.68 -7.98 -5.77
N PHE A 114 -2.93 -7.38 -6.92
CA PHE A 114 -4.27 -7.25 -7.49
C PHE A 114 -4.27 -7.37 -9.02
N PRO A 115 -5.40 -7.74 -9.64
CA PRO A 115 -5.56 -7.58 -11.09
C PRO A 115 -5.33 -6.12 -11.48
N SER A 116 -4.66 -5.86 -12.60
CA SER A 116 -4.32 -4.50 -13.05
C SER A 116 -5.55 -3.59 -13.16
N ARG A 117 -6.65 -4.11 -13.71
CA ARG A 117 -7.95 -3.41 -13.78
C ARG A 117 -8.52 -3.00 -12.41
N ALA A 118 -8.19 -3.74 -11.35
CA ALA A 118 -8.63 -3.44 -9.99
C ALA A 118 -7.65 -2.53 -9.25
N ALA A 119 -6.36 -2.57 -9.61
CA ALA A 119 -5.31 -1.78 -8.97
C ALA A 119 -5.55 -0.25 -9.08
N GLY A 120 -6.17 0.21 -10.17
CA GLY A 120 -6.55 1.62 -10.34
C GLY A 120 -7.62 2.12 -9.36
N GLY A 121 -8.33 1.22 -8.68
CA GLY A 121 -9.38 1.51 -7.70
C GLY A 121 -9.01 1.17 -6.25
N LEU A 122 -7.73 0.87 -5.96
CA LEU A 122 -7.32 0.44 -4.63
C LEU A 122 -7.76 1.45 -3.55
N PRO A 123 -8.49 1.02 -2.51
CA PRO A 123 -8.94 1.89 -1.44
C PRO A 123 -7.74 2.32 -0.62
N HIS A 124 -7.17 3.46 -0.98
CA HIS A 124 -6.26 4.19 -0.13
C HIS A 124 -7.06 4.71 1.05
N SER A 125 -6.56 4.50 2.26
CA SER A 125 -7.19 4.92 3.52
C SER A 125 -7.37 6.45 3.56
N ARG A 126 -8.38 6.97 2.87
CA ARG A 126 -8.99 8.25 3.20
C ARG A 126 -9.75 8.02 4.49
N ALA A 127 -9.05 8.20 5.62
CA ALA A 127 -9.73 8.60 6.84
C ALA A 127 -10.39 9.95 6.52
N LYS A 128 -11.64 9.90 6.01
CA LYS A 128 -12.47 11.10 5.87
C LYS A 128 -12.58 11.70 7.26
N ARG A 129 -12.03 12.91 7.44
CA ARG A 129 -12.37 13.75 8.60
C ARG A 129 -13.89 13.87 8.62
N GLY A 130 -14.51 13.35 9.67
CA GLY A 130 -15.96 13.34 9.84
C GLY A 130 -16.50 14.77 9.83
N SER A 131 -17.30 15.08 8.82
CA SER A 131 -18.18 16.25 8.80
C SER A 131 -19.50 15.84 9.47
N HIS A 132 -19.81 16.55 10.55
CA HIS A 132 -21.13 16.84 11.12
C HIS A 132 -22.21 15.74 11.11
N TYR A 133 -22.47 15.19 12.29
CA TYR A 133 -23.81 14.77 12.70
C TYR A 133 -24.25 15.66 13.87
N HIS A 134 -25.05 16.69 13.58
CA HIS A 134 -25.94 17.29 14.55
C HIS A 134 -27.30 16.61 14.39
N ARG A 135 -27.83 16.08 15.50
CA ARG A 135 -29.26 16.11 15.76
C ARG A 135 -29.64 17.52 16.15
#